data_AF-A0A3P7E7Y3-F1
#
_entry.id   AF-A0A3P7E7Y3-F1
#
_cell.length_a   1.000
_cell.length_b   1.000
_cell.length_c   1.000
_cell.angle_alpha   90.00
_cell.angle_beta   90.00
_cell.angle_gamma   90.00
#
_symmetry.space_group_name_H-M   'P 1'
#
loop_
_entity.id
_entity.type
_entity.pdbx_description
1 polymer ?
#
loop_
_entity_poly.entity_id
_entity_poly.type
_entity_poly.pdbx_seq_one_letter_code
_entity_poly.pdbx_strand_id
1 'polypeptide(L)'
;MEKLRRVDDAGDNRWAELQERFVSEARDKEADVLFLGDDHIAFLEQSIMYRENLAPLHCLCFGAFGDKISNLSWRLENNILEGLNPKVIVVSIGNSDFDLTKEQMLEALKSVAGAIRKQKPSAKLYFMKLLPSGRRPNKRRELVNRINESLENVLKGVADVIDVEPSIQGLFAVFFL
;
A
#
# COMPACT_ATOMS: atom_id res chain seq x y z
N MET A 1 12.77 -6.06 10.75
CA MET A 1 12.00 -5.02 11.46
C MET A 1 10.96 -5.69 12.33
N GLU A 2 10.79 -5.20 13.56
CA GLU A 2 9.76 -5.69 14.48
C GLU A 2 8.36 -5.35 13.95
N LYS A 3 7.46 -6.33 13.95
CA LYS A 3 6.07 -6.17 13.49
C LYS A 3 5.26 -5.65 14.65
N LEU A 4 5.20 -4.33 14.79
CA LEU A 4 4.55 -3.70 15.93
C LEU A 4 3.14 -3.24 15.56
N ARG A 5 2.19 -3.58 16.45
CA ARG A 5 0.95 -2.81 16.58
C ARG A 5 1.35 -1.35 16.77
N ARG A 6 0.72 -0.44 16.03
CA ARG A 6 1.00 1.00 16.18
C ARG A 6 0.69 1.42 17.62
N VAL A 7 1.61 2.15 18.24
CA VAL A 7 1.41 2.75 19.56
C VAL A 7 0.30 3.79 19.45
N ASP A 8 -0.67 3.72 20.37
CA ASP A 8 -1.76 4.70 20.46
C ASP A 8 -1.36 5.84 21.42
N ASP A 9 -0.55 6.75 20.92
CA ASP A 9 -0.07 7.90 21.71
C ASP A 9 -1.21 8.87 22.09
N ALA A 10 -2.33 8.85 21.36
CA ALA A 10 -3.48 9.75 21.57
C ALA A 10 -4.53 9.17 22.53
N GLY A 11 -4.57 7.83 22.69
CA GLY A 11 -5.56 7.13 23.50
C GLY A 11 -6.96 7.07 22.86
N ASP A 12 -7.05 7.27 21.55
CA ASP A 12 -8.33 7.30 20.82
C ASP A 12 -8.67 5.98 20.13
N ASN A 13 -7.79 4.98 20.21
CA ASN A 13 -7.93 3.62 19.67
C ASN A 13 -8.25 3.51 18.16
N ARG A 14 -8.25 4.62 17.41
CA ARG A 14 -8.75 4.66 16.02
C ARG A 14 -8.03 3.68 15.09
N TRP A 15 -6.73 3.49 15.30
CA TRP A 15 -5.94 2.59 14.46
C TRP A 15 -6.33 1.12 14.64
N ALA A 16 -6.70 0.73 15.87
CA ALA A 16 -7.15 -0.61 16.19
C ALA A 16 -8.62 -0.83 15.77
N GLU A 17 -9.49 0.17 15.96
CA GLU A 17 -10.87 0.11 15.43
C GLU A 17 -10.88 -0.02 13.90
N LEU A 18 -9.97 0.67 13.22
CA LEU A 18 -9.80 0.52 11.77
C LEU A 18 -9.35 -0.91 11.40
N GLN A 19 -8.48 -1.53 12.20
CA GLN A 19 -8.12 -2.93 12.01
C GLN A 19 -9.34 -3.85 12.15
N GLU A 20 -10.14 -3.67 13.20
CA GLU A 20 -11.34 -4.47 13.44
C GLU A 20 -12.34 -4.32 12.29
N ARG A 21 -12.52 -3.09 11.79
CA ARG A 21 -13.34 -2.83 10.61
C ARG A 21 -12.83 -3.59 9.39
N PHE A 22 -11.53 -3.54 9.09
CA PHE A 22 -10.96 -4.29 7.95
C PHE A 22 -11.17 -5.80 8.09
N VAL A 23 -10.99 -6.36 9.29
CA VAL A 23 -11.22 -7.79 9.55
C VAL A 23 -12.70 -8.16 9.38
N SER A 24 -13.63 -7.32 9.83
CA SER A 24 -15.07 -7.53 9.60
C SER A 24 -15.40 -7.48 8.11
N GLU A 25 -14.95 -6.44 7.40
CA GLU A 25 -15.19 -6.33 5.95
C GLU A 25 -14.59 -7.51 5.17
N ALA A 26 -13.43 -8.02 5.58
CA ALA A 26 -12.80 -9.18 4.97
C ALA A 26 -13.62 -10.48 5.12
N ARG A 27 -14.38 -10.61 6.23
CA ARG A 27 -15.25 -11.77 6.50
C ARG A 27 -16.62 -11.64 5.85
N ASP A 28 -17.17 -10.43 5.85
CA ASP A 28 -18.58 -10.18 5.52
C ASP A 28 -18.80 -9.81 4.05
N LYS A 29 -17.73 -9.43 3.34
CA LYS A 29 -17.80 -9.00 1.93
C LYS A 29 -16.97 -9.88 1.03
N GLU A 30 -17.33 -9.87 -0.26
CA GLU A 30 -16.49 -10.37 -1.34
C GLU A 30 -15.83 -9.20 -2.06
N ALA A 31 -14.62 -9.41 -2.59
CA ALA A 31 -13.90 -8.42 -3.36
C ALA A 31 -13.20 -9.10 -4.53
N ASP A 32 -13.34 -8.52 -5.73
CA ASP A 32 -12.54 -8.93 -6.88
C ASP A 32 -11.16 -8.27 -6.86
N VAL A 33 -11.09 -7.03 -6.35
CA VAL A 33 -9.86 -6.25 -6.22
C VAL A 33 -9.70 -5.76 -4.79
N LEU A 34 -8.54 -6.00 -4.19
CA LEU A 34 -8.20 -5.54 -2.85
C LEU A 34 -7.02 -4.55 -2.91
N PHE A 35 -7.24 -3.34 -2.42
CA PHE A 35 -6.17 -2.36 -2.22
C PHE A 35 -5.70 -2.40 -0.77
N LEU A 36 -4.37 -2.44 -0.57
CA LEU A 36 -3.73 -2.44 0.75
C LEU A 36 -2.71 -1.31 0.81
N GLY A 37 -2.68 -0.54 1.89
CA GLY A 37 -1.65 0.50 1.97
C GLY A 37 -1.79 1.56 3.03
N ASP A 38 -1.11 2.67 2.76
CA ASP A 38 -1.05 3.87 3.57
C ASP A 38 -2.12 4.91 3.15
N ASP A 39 -1.82 6.17 3.42
CA ASP A 39 -2.61 7.35 3.08
C ASP A 39 -3.08 7.34 1.62
N HIS A 40 -2.25 6.86 0.68
CA HIS A 40 -2.62 6.87 -0.75
C HIS A 40 -3.82 5.99 -1.04
N ILE A 41 -3.91 4.82 -0.41
CA ILE A 41 -5.07 3.93 -0.55
C ILE A 41 -6.28 4.49 0.21
N ALA A 42 -6.06 5.06 1.40
CA ALA A 42 -7.13 5.67 2.17
C ALA A 42 -7.78 6.85 1.41
N PHE A 43 -6.96 7.71 0.78
CA PHE A 43 -7.46 8.79 -0.06
C PHE A 43 -8.02 8.31 -1.40
N LEU A 44 -7.50 7.22 -1.97
CA LEU A 44 -8.08 6.62 -3.17
C LEU A 44 -9.56 6.29 -2.92
N GLU A 45 -9.88 5.60 -1.83
CA GLU A 45 -11.27 5.25 -1.47
C GLU A 45 -12.20 6.46 -1.40
N GLN A 46 -11.68 7.61 -0.93
CA GLN A 46 -12.44 8.87 -0.80
C GLN A 46 -12.54 9.67 -2.11
N SER A 47 -11.84 9.26 -3.17
CA SER A 47 -11.77 10.00 -4.42
C SER A 47 -12.98 9.77 -5.33
N ILE A 48 -13.26 10.78 -6.17
CA ILE A 48 -14.24 10.66 -7.26
C ILE A 48 -13.84 9.53 -8.22
N MET A 49 -12.54 9.38 -8.47
CA MET A 49 -12.00 8.33 -9.36
C MET A 49 -12.39 6.93 -8.86
N TYR A 50 -12.25 6.68 -7.56
CA TYR A 50 -12.67 5.41 -6.97
C TYR A 50 -14.17 5.20 -7.13
N ARG A 51 -15.00 6.18 -6.73
CA ARG A 51 -16.46 6.07 -6.82
C ARG A 51 -16.95 5.78 -8.24
N GLU A 52 -16.35 6.42 -9.24
CA GLU A 52 -16.84 6.35 -10.63
C GLU A 52 -16.21 5.19 -11.42
N ASN A 53 -14.98 4.79 -11.13
CA ASN A 53 -14.23 3.83 -11.96
C ASN A 53 -13.89 2.52 -11.26
N LEU A 54 -13.67 2.53 -9.93
CA LEU A 54 -13.19 1.36 -9.19
C LEU A 54 -14.28 0.69 -8.35
N ALA A 55 -15.20 1.45 -7.75
CA ALA A 55 -16.29 0.89 -6.97
C ALA A 55 -17.15 -0.13 -7.75
N PRO A 56 -17.45 0.05 -9.05
CA PRO A 56 -18.14 -0.97 -9.85
C PRO A 56 -17.36 -2.29 -10.03
N LEU A 57 -16.06 -2.32 -9.76
CA LEU A 57 -15.20 -3.51 -9.87
C LEU A 57 -15.17 -4.37 -8.60
N HIS A 58 -16.09 -4.13 -7.65
CA HIS A 58 -16.17 -4.84 -6.37
C HIS A 58 -14.84 -4.75 -5.60
N CYS A 59 -14.41 -3.51 -5.37
CA CYS A 59 -13.18 -3.22 -4.66
C CYS A 59 -13.38 -3.15 -3.14
N LEU A 60 -12.34 -3.53 -2.39
CA LEU A 60 -12.14 -3.12 -1.00
C LEU A 60 -10.84 -2.34 -0.86
N CYS A 61 -10.84 -1.31 -0.01
CA CYS A 61 -9.68 -0.48 0.28
C CYS A 61 -9.30 -0.57 1.75
N PHE A 62 -8.20 -1.25 2.06
CA PHE A 62 -7.62 -1.29 3.40
C PHE A 62 -6.41 -0.36 3.47
N GLY A 63 -6.70 0.94 3.35
CA GLY A 63 -5.73 2.03 3.50
C GLY A 63 -5.78 2.62 4.90
N ALA A 64 -4.63 2.75 5.56
CA ALA A 64 -4.56 3.29 6.92
C ALA A 64 -3.60 4.48 7.00
N PHE A 65 -4.10 5.57 7.59
CA PHE A 65 -3.35 6.82 7.61
C PHE A 65 -2.06 6.72 8.43
N GLY A 66 -0.94 7.07 7.82
CA GLY A 66 0.40 7.02 8.40
C GLY A 66 0.95 5.61 8.61
N ASP A 67 0.34 4.57 8.04
CA ASP A 67 0.89 3.23 8.13
C ASP A 67 2.26 3.14 7.44
N LYS A 68 3.19 2.49 8.14
CA LYS A 68 4.49 2.06 7.64
C LYS A 68 4.42 0.63 7.09
N ILE A 69 5.48 0.20 6.40
CA ILE A 69 5.59 -1.18 5.91
C ILE A 69 5.43 -2.21 7.05
N SER A 70 6.00 -1.92 8.23
CA SER A 70 5.86 -2.77 9.41
C SER A 70 4.42 -2.87 9.92
N ASN A 71 3.64 -1.78 9.83
CA ASN A 71 2.23 -1.77 10.21
C ASN A 71 1.40 -2.65 9.28
N LEU A 72 1.57 -2.51 7.96
CA LEU A 72 0.89 -3.40 7.02
C LEU A 72 1.30 -4.87 7.24
N SER A 73 2.58 -5.13 7.49
CA SER A 73 3.02 -6.49 7.83
C SER A 73 2.34 -7.04 9.08
N TRP A 74 2.10 -6.21 10.10
CA TRP A 74 1.34 -6.61 11.29
C TRP A 74 -0.13 -6.88 10.94
N ARG A 75 -0.78 -6.00 10.18
CA ARG A 75 -2.20 -6.19 9.78
C ARG A 75 -2.41 -7.49 9.01
N LEU A 76 -1.47 -7.84 8.11
CA LEU A 76 -1.48 -9.10 7.35
C LEU A 76 -1.41 -10.35 8.24
N GLU A 77 -0.73 -10.28 9.39
CA GLU A 77 -0.68 -11.37 10.37
C GLU A 77 -1.93 -11.40 11.27
N ASN A 78 -2.68 -10.31 11.32
CA ASN A 78 -3.87 -10.15 12.14
C ASN A 78 -5.15 -10.16 11.29
N ASN A 79 -5.19 -11.09 10.33
CA ASN A 79 -6.40 -11.56 9.65
C ASN A 79 -7.08 -10.59 8.67
N ILE A 80 -6.45 -9.51 8.20
CA ILE A 80 -7.09 -8.64 7.18
C ILE A 80 -7.33 -9.34 5.83
N LEU A 81 -6.74 -10.51 5.60
CA LEU A 81 -6.94 -11.31 4.39
C LEU A 81 -7.79 -12.56 4.64
N GLU A 82 -8.20 -12.82 5.89
CA GLU A 82 -9.04 -13.96 6.24
C GLU A 82 -10.44 -13.78 5.62
N GLY A 83 -11.01 -14.82 5.01
CA GLY A 83 -12.32 -14.75 4.34
C GLY A 83 -12.30 -14.25 2.89
N LEU A 84 -11.35 -13.37 2.52
CA LEU A 84 -11.30 -12.80 1.17
C LEU A 84 -10.63 -13.71 0.13
N ASN A 85 -11.14 -13.73 -1.10
CA ASN A 85 -10.49 -14.40 -2.24
C ASN A 85 -10.36 -13.48 -3.46
N PRO A 86 -9.61 -12.37 -3.34
CA PRO A 86 -9.52 -11.39 -4.42
C PRO A 86 -8.76 -11.96 -5.61
N LYS A 87 -9.21 -11.58 -6.82
CA LYS A 87 -8.50 -11.90 -8.06
C LYS A 87 -7.24 -11.06 -8.21
N VAL A 88 -7.28 -9.83 -7.70
CA VAL A 88 -6.18 -8.86 -7.78
C VAL A 88 -5.95 -8.20 -6.41
N ILE A 89 -4.70 -8.10 -6.00
CA ILE A 89 -4.26 -7.33 -4.83
C ILE A 89 -3.29 -6.25 -5.31
N VAL A 90 -3.54 -5.00 -4.92
CA VAL A 90 -2.69 -3.84 -5.22
C VAL A 90 -2.19 -3.24 -3.91
N VAL A 91 -0.87 -3.10 -3.78
CA VAL A 91 -0.22 -2.61 -2.57
C VAL A 91 0.45 -1.27 -2.83
N SER A 92 0.20 -0.29 -1.96
CA SER A 92 0.93 0.99 -1.91
C SER A 92 1.32 1.31 -0.48
N ILE A 93 2.58 1.07 -0.16
CA ILE A 93 3.12 1.23 1.20
C ILE A 93 4.59 1.62 1.12
N GLY A 94 5.08 2.37 2.10
CA GLY A 94 6.49 2.78 2.21
C GLY A 94 6.69 4.29 2.15
N ASN A 95 5.67 5.08 1.82
CA ASN A 95 5.76 6.53 1.77
C ASN A 95 5.86 7.19 3.16
N SER A 96 5.78 6.41 4.24
CA SER A 96 5.97 6.83 5.64
C SER A 96 7.27 6.31 6.27
N ASP A 97 8.08 5.55 5.53
CA ASP A 97 9.24 4.80 6.04
C ASP A 97 10.60 5.49 5.75
N PHE A 98 10.62 6.83 5.71
CA PHE A 98 11.83 7.61 5.36
C PHE A 98 12.96 7.55 6.41
N ASP A 99 12.72 6.90 7.54
CA ASP A 99 13.72 6.55 8.55
C ASP A 99 14.54 5.30 8.18
N LEU A 100 14.13 4.54 7.18
CA LEU A 100 14.82 3.33 6.71
C LEU A 100 15.84 3.62 5.61
N THR A 101 16.87 2.77 5.50
CA THR A 101 17.73 2.72 4.32
C THR A 101 16.97 2.11 3.12
N LYS A 102 17.53 2.30 1.92
CA LYS A 102 17.01 1.67 0.69
C LYS A 102 16.89 0.16 0.86
N GLU A 103 17.93 -0.48 1.39
CA GLU A 103 18.03 -1.93 1.52
C GLU A 103 16.99 -2.45 2.52
N GLN A 104 16.84 -1.78 3.67
CA GLN A 104 15.82 -2.11 4.67
C GLN A 104 14.40 -1.99 4.10
N MET A 105 14.13 -0.95 3.34
CA MET A 105 12.81 -0.75 2.74
C MET A 105 12.50 -1.83 1.69
N LEU A 106 13.46 -2.14 0.80
CA LEU A 106 13.31 -3.18 -0.21
C LEU A 106 13.12 -4.58 0.42
N GLU A 107 13.88 -4.91 1.46
CA GLU A 107 13.71 -6.17 2.21
C GLU A 107 12.31 -6.25 2.83
N ALA A 108 11.83 -5.16 3.43
CA ALA A 108 10.52 -5.10 4.06
C ALA A 108 9.38 -5.23 3.05
N LEU A 109 9.46 -4.55 1.91
CA LEU A 109 8.49 -4.68 0.81
C LEU A 109 8.47 -6.12 0.27
N LYS A 110 9.63 -6.75 0.12
CA LYS A 110 9.73 -8.17 -0.27
C LYS A 110 9.08 -9.09 0.76
N SER A 111 9.26 -8.81 2.05
CA SER A 111 8.64 -9.56 3.14
C SER A 111 7.10 -9.45 3.09
N VAL A 112 6.57 -8.24 2.89
CA VAL A 112 5.12 -8.01 2.69
C VAL A 112 4.61 -8.77 1.48
N ALA A 113 5.30 -8.69 0.34
CA ALA A 113 4.91 -9.42 -0.87
C ALA A 113 4.88 -10.94 -0.64
N GLY A 114 5.90 -11.48 0.05
CA GLY A 114 5.95 -12.89 0.43
C GLY A 114 4.83 -13.31 1.37
N ALA A 115 4.49 -12.47 2.35
CA ALA A 115 3.38 -12.71 3.28
C ALA A 115 2.03 -12.76 2.56
N ILE A 116 1.77 -11.81 1.65
CA ILE A 116 0.55 -11.81 0.82
C ILE A 116 0.52 -13.04 -0.09
N ARG A 117 1.62 -13.33 -0.80
CA ARG A 117 1.70 -14.48 -1.72
C ARG A 117 1.47 -15.82 -1.01
N LYS A 118 1.95 -15.98 0.23
CA LYS A 118 1.71 -17.17 1.06
C LYS A 118 0.23 -17.35 1.38
N GLN A 119 -0.49 -16.26 1.68
CA GLN A 119 -1.90 -16.30 2.06
C GLN A 119 -2.84 -16.37 0.85
N LYS A 120 -2.48 -15.73 -0.27
CA LYS A 120 -3.30 -15.60 -1.48
C LYS A 120 -2.50 -15.98 -2.74
N PRO A 121 -2.13 -17.27 -2.89
CA PRO A 121 -1.25 -17.71 -3.98
C PRO A 121 -1.85 -17.49 -5.38
N SER A 122 -3.17 -17.55 -5.51
CA SER A 122 -3.90 -17.40 -6.79
C SER A 122 -4.12 -15.95 -7.23
N ALA A 123 -4.00 -14.97 -6.33
CA ALA A 123 -4.26 -13.57 -6.66
C ALA A 123 -3.11 -13.00 -7.51
N LYS A 124 -3.43 -12.18 -8.50
CA LYS A 124 -2.43 -11.30 -9.12
C LYS A 124 -2.02 -10.24 -8.10
N LEU A 125 -0.72 -10.03 -7.91
CA LEU A 125 -0.19 -9.15 -6.87
C LEU A 125 0.64 -8.05 -7.51
N TYR A 126 0.23 -6.81 -7.28
CA TYR A 126 0.91 -5.62 -7.79
C TYR A 126 1.37 -4.73 -6.64
N PHE A 127 2.58 -4.19 -6.76
CA PHE A 127 3.08 -3.12 -5.90
C PHE A 127 3.17 -1.83 -6.72
N MET A 128 2.58 -0.75 -6.22
CA MET A 128 2.78 0.57 -6.80
C MET A 128 4.17 1.09 -6.43
N LYS A 129 4.86 1.70 -7.40
CA LYS A 129 6.06 2.48 -7.10
C LYS A 129 5.74 3.60 -6.11
N LEU A 130 6.70 3.90 -5.26
CA LEU A 130 6.59 4.97 -4.27
C LEU A 130 6.47 6.31 -4.99
N LEU A 131 5.58 7.17 -4.49
CA LEU A 131 5.38 8.49 -5.08
C LEU A 131 6.43 9.49 -4.57
N PRO A 132 6.97 10.36 -5.45
CA PRO A 132 7.86 11.43 -5.01
C PRO A 132 7.09 12.47 -4.17
N SER A 133 7.75 13.05 -3.16
CA SER A 133 7.15 14.07 -2.29
C SER A 133 7.99 15.34 -2.19
N GLY A 134 7.33 16.47 -1.89
CA GLY A 134 7.94 17.80 -1.79
C GLY A 134 8.10 18.50 -3.15
N ARG A 135 7.95 19.82 -3.21
CA ARG A 135 7.92 20.60 -4.47
C ARG A 135 9.26 20.64 -5.22
N ARG A 136 10.37 20.65 -4.49
CA ARG A 136 11.74 20.80 -5.03
C ARG A 136 12.53 19.49 -4.87
N PRO A 137 13.64 19.30 -5.61
CA PRO A 137 14.58 18.22 -5.36
C PRO A 137 14.95 18.14 -3.88
N ASN A 138 14.94 16.92 -3.32
CA ASN A 138 15.19 16.68 -1.90
C ASN A 138 15.57 15.20 -1.67
N LYS A 139 16.14 14.91 -0.50
CA LYS A 139 16.60 13.56 -0.11
C LYS A 139 15.51 12.49 -0.18
N ARG A 140 14.22 12.83 0.04
CA ARG A 140 13.11 11.86 -0.09
C ARG A 140 12.89 11.46 -1.54
N ARG A 141 12.91 12.42 -2.48
CA ARG A 141 12.83 12.13 -3.92
C ARG A 141 13.99 11.24 -4.37
N GLU A 142 15.22 11.54 -3.93
CA GLU A 142 16.39 10.71 -4.22
C GLU A 142 16.28 9.28 -3.68
N LEU A 143 15.78 9.12 -2.44
CA LEU A 143 15.55 7.80 -1.86
C LEU A 143 14.46 7.03 -2.62
N VAL A 144 13.32 7.66 -2.88
CA VAL A 144 12.20 7.09 -3.65
C VAL A 144 12.65 6.61 -5.02
N ASN A 145 13.40 7.44 -5.76
CA ASN A 145 13.92 7.05 -7.07
C ASN A 145 14.80 5.81 -6.98
N ARG A 146 15.75 5.79 -6.04
CA ARG A 146 16.64 4.62 -5.85
C ARG A 146 15.91 3.35 -5.43
N ILE A 147 14.81 3.45 -4.70
CA ILE A 147 13.95 2.32 -4.33
C ILE A 147 13.19 1.83 -5.57
N ASN A 148 12.52 2.75 -6.28
CA ASN A 148 11.73 2.46 -7.47
C ASN A 148 12.55 1.82 -8.60
N GLU A 149 13.82 2.21 -8.77
CA GLU A 149 14.78 1.60 -9.71
C GLU A 149 15.08 0.12 -9.38
N SER A 150 14.95 -0.28 -8.12
CA SER A 150 15.28 -1.64 -7.67
C SER A 150 14.05 -2.50 -7.37
N LEU A 151 12.87 -1.89 -7.24
CA LEU A 151 11.67 -2.55 -6.74
C LEU A 151 11.24 -3.74 -7.60
N GLU A 152 11.21 -3.57 -8.92
CA GLU A 152 10.81 -4.62 -9.86
C GLU A 152 11.76 -5.83 -9.80
N ASN A 153 13.08 -5.58 -9.74
CA ASN A 153 14.07 -6.63 -9.59
C ASN A 153 13.95 -7.37 -8.25
N VAL A 154 13.65 -6.65 -7.16
CA VAL A 154 13.51 -7.23 -5.82
C VAL A 154 12.25 -8.10 -5.68
N LEU A 155 11.17 -7.70 -6.35
CA LEU A 155 9.87 -8.38 -6.31
C LEU A 155 9.67 -9.42 -7.42
N LYS A 156 10.62 -9.52 -8.37
CA LYS A 156 10.59 -10.48 -9.47
C LYS A 156 10.27 -11.90 -8.98
N GLY A 157 9.25 -12.50 -9.58
CA GLY A 157 8.76 -13.85 -9.25
C GLY A 157 7.82 -13.92 -8.05
N VAL A 158 7.59 -12.80 -7.34
CA VAL A 158 6.66 -12.72 -6.21
C VAL A 158 5.49 -11.78 -6.52
N ALA A 159 5.76 -10.62 -7.11
CA ALA A 159 4.78 -9.60 -7.47
C ALA A 159 5.24 -8.80 -8.70
N ASP A 160 4.27 -8.23 -9.41
CA ASP A 160 4.51 -7.26 -10.48
C ASP A 160 4.55 -5.84 -9.91
N VAL A 161 5.17 -4.90 -10.62
CA VAL A 161 5.29 -3.50 -10.19
C VAL A 161 4.56 -2.57 -11.16
N ILE A 162 3.75 -1.65 -10.62
CA ILE A 162 3.02 -0.64 -11.39
C ILE A 162 3.65 0.73 -11.14
N ASP A 163 3.99 1.43 -12.22
CA ASP A 163 4.43 2.82 -12.18
C ASP A 163 3.28 3.76 -12.58
N VAL A 164 2.80 4.56 -11.62
CA VAL A 164 1.75 5.56 -11.85
C VAL A 164 2.31 6.98 -11.92
N GLU A 165 3.61 7.19 -11.74
CA GLU A 165 4.23 8.53 -11.76
C GLU A 165 3.98 9.32 -13.06
N PRO A 166 4.00 8.70 -14.27
CA PRO A 166 3.75 9.45 -15.50
C PRO A 166 2.42 10.23 -15.49
N SER A 167 1.42 9.75 -14.74
CA SER A 167 0.14 10.45 -14.57
C SER A 167 0.23 11.71 -13.71
N ILE A 168 1.20 11.77 -12.79
CA ILE A 168 1.40 12.89 -11.86
C ILE A 168 2.23 13.99 -12.52
N GLN A 169 3.31 13.64 -13.23
CA GLN A 169 4.12 14.63 -13.94
C GLN A 169 3.33 15.31 -15.07
N GLY A 170 2.44 14.57 -15.75
CA GLY A 170 1.53 15.14 -16.74
C GLY A 170 0.59 16.19 -16.16
N LEU A 171 0.03 15.95 -14.96
CA LEU A 171 -0.86 16.90 -14.31
C LEU A 171 -0.12 18.17 -13.85
N PHE A 172 1.11 18.06 -13.34
CA PHE A 172 1.91 19.23 -13.00
C PHE A 172 2.38 20.00 -14.23
N ALA A 173 2.64 19.34 -15.36
CA ALA A 173 2.98 20.04 -16.60
C ALA A 173 1.81 20.90 -17.14
N VAL A 174 0.57 20.45 -16.95
CA VAL A 174 -0.63 21.20 -17.38
C VAL A 174 -0.92 22.43 -16.51
N PHE A 175 -0.43 22.48 -15.27
CA PHE A 175 -0.52 23.68 -14.42
C PHE A 175 0.60 24.70 -14.65
N PHE A 176 1.55 24.43 -15.55
CA PHE A 176 2.67 25.32 -15.89
C PHE A 176 2.71 25.74 -17.38
N LEU A 177 1.60 25.58 -18.11
CA LEU A 177 1.34 26.18 -19.42
C LEU A 177 0.13 27.11 -19.33
#